data_AF-A0A5B9HPL7-F1
#
_entry.id   AF-A0A5B9HPL7-F1
#
_cell.length_a   1.000
_cell.length_b   1.000
_cell.length_c   1.000
_cell.angle_alpha   90.00
_cell.angle_beta   90.00
_cell.angle_gamma   90.00
#
_symmetry.space_group_name_H-M   'P 1'
#
loop_
_entity.id
_entity.type
_entity.pdbx_description
1 polymer ?
#
loop_
_entity_poly.entity_id
_entity_poly.type
_entity_poly.pdbx_seq_one_letter_code
_entity_poly.pdbx_strand_id
1 'polypeptide(L)'
;MIHKTFTKCVEKYIVTIPFILYIFKKTYTYWGDNLMSKKLLKTATALTIMGGVLFSAESNSVKAESAPLQKTNTIVFKDVPKGHWAYEAIHELAEQEIILGYGDGIFGFGDNVTREQVAALIYRVFDMEEQDEYENPYGDIDENSTSFIEEILALTEMGIFQGDENGNFRPKATLTRAEMAQVLTNAFDLQAKGSHNFNDVSTNSWATNAISAVQTNGITMGIGEGKFGPSMKVTREQYAQFLHRAILHDMEQGQ
;
A
#
# COMPACT_ATOMS: atom_id res chain seq x y z
N MET A 1 9.22 4.10 40.67
CA MET A 1 9.40 2.70 41.12
C MET A 1 8.14 1.85 40.86
N ILE A 2 7.53 2.00 39.67
CA ILE A 2 6.33 1.23 39.23
C ILE A 2 6.60 0.53 37.87
N HIS A 3 7.77 0.76 37.27
CA HIS A 3 8.13 0.25 35.94
C HIS A 3 8.80 -1.14 35.92
N LYS A 4 9.14 -1.72 37.08
CA LYS A 4 9.89 -2.99 37.16
C LYS A 4 9.07 -4.22 37.58
N THR A 5 7.75 -4.09 37.72
CA THR A 5 6.91 -5.20 38.21
C THR A 5 5.99 -5.80 37.15
N PHE A 6 5.82 -5.16 35.98
CA PHE A 6 4.95 -5.70 34.93
C PHE A 6 5.61 -6.76 34.03
N THR A 7 6.94 -6.74 33.93
CA THR A 7 7.68 -7.63 33.02
C THR A 7 7.76 -9.08 33.50
N LYS A 8 7.49 -9.36 34.78
CA LYS A 8 7.60 -10.72 35.35
C LYS A 8 6.28 -11.52 35.41
N CYS A 9 5.16 -10.94 34.99
CA CYS A 9 3.86 -11.63 35.04
C CYS A 9 3.44 -12.29 33.71
N VAL A 10 4.09 -11.94 32.59
CA VAL A 10 3.65 -12.35 31.24
C VAL A 10 4.36 -13.64 30.74
N GLU A 11 5.49 -14.02 31.34
CA GLU A 11 6.26 -15.20 30.91
C GLU A 11 5.65 -16.57 31.30
N LYS A 12 4.53 -16.62 32.02
CA LYS A 12 3.97 -17.90 32.51
C LYS A 12 2.69 -18.37 31.82
N TYR A 13 2.15 -17.62 30.87
CA TYR A 13 0.88 -17.97 30.19
C TYR A 13 0.89 -17.88 28.66
N ILE A 14 2.05 -17.70 28.02
CA ILE A 14 2.17 -17.72 26.55
C ILE A 14 2.62 -19.12 26.11
N VAL A 15 1.71 -20.08 26.20
CA VAL A 15 1.78 -21.29 25.37
C VAL A 15 0.35 -21.52 24.90
N THR A 16 0.18 -21.59 23.59
CA THR A 16 -1.05 -21.75 22.79
C THR A 16 -1.72 -20.46 22.31
N ILE A 17 -1.91 -20.41 20.98
CA ILE A 17 -2.54 -19.38 20.13
C ILE A 17 -1.57 -18.33 19.53
N PRO A 18 -0.84 -18.67 18.44
CA PRO A 18 -0.03 -17.71 17.67
C PRO A 18 -0.83 -16.49 17.16
N PHE A 19 -2.15 -16.63 17.00
CA PHE A 19 -3.06 -15.56 16.56
C PHE A 19 -3.16 -14.36 17.52
N ILE A 20 -3.09 -14.59 18.84
CA ILE A 20 -3.18 -13.50 19.83
C ILE A 20 -1.85 -12.76 19.92
N LEU A 21 -0.72 -13.47 19.80
CA LEU A 21 0.61 -12.84 19.76
C LEU A 21 0.79 -12.00 18.49
N TYR A 22 0.23 -12.44 17.35
CA TYR A 22 0.21 -11.69 16.10
C TYR A 22 -0.63 -10.40 16.20
N ILE A 23 -1.84 -10.45 16.76
CA ILE A 23 -2.66 -9.25 17.00
C ILE A 23 -1.99 -8.30 18.02
N PHE A 24 -1.30 -8.84 19.04
CA PHE A 24 -0.52 -8.03 20.00
C PHE A 24 0.72 -7.42 19.36
N LYS A 25 1.38 -8.11 18.42
CA LYS A 25 2.50 -7.56 17.64
C LYS A 25 2.00 -6.49 16.67
N LYS A 26 0.87 -6.72 15.98
CA LYS A 26 0.18 -5.77 15.09
C LYS A 26 -0.17 -4.45 15.80
N THR A 27 -0.59 -4.50 17.07
CA THR A 27 -0.86 -3.29 17.85
C THR A 27 0.41 -2.62 18.37
N TYR A 28 1.49 -3.35 18.68
CA TYR A 28 2.74 -2.78 19.20
C TYR A 28 3.70 -2.24 18.12
N THR A 29 3.72 -2.83 16.91
CA THR A 29 4.52 -2.33 15.78
C THR A 29 3.86 -1.14 15.08
N TYR A 30 2.52 -1.06 15.06
CA TYR A 30 1.79 0.11 14.54
C TYR A 30 1.85 1.32 15.50
N TRP A 31 2.00 1.09 16.80
CA TRP A 31 2.09 2.16 17.82
C TRP A 31 3.52 2.60 18.20
N GLY A 32 4.55 2.03 17.56
CA GLY A 32 5.95 2.25 17.96
C GLY A 32 6.73 3.27 17.13
N ASP A 33 6.40 3.44 15.85
CA ASP A 33 7.16 4.31 14.94
C ASP A 33 6.38 4.48 13.64
N ASN A 34 5.88 5.68 13.37
CA ASN A 34 5.23 5.98 12.10
C ASN A 34 6.31 5.99 10.98
N LEU A 35 6.52 4.83 10.35
CA LEU A 35 7.61 4.57 9.39
C LEU A 35 7.47 5.40 8.11
N MET A 36 6.24 5.71 7.70
CA MET A 36 5.94 6.59 6.56
C MET A 36 6.43 8.04 6.79
N SER A 37 6.40 8.52 8.04
CA SER A 37 6.97 9.83 8.42
C SER A 37 8.49 9.88 8.24
N LYS A 38 9.21 8.76 8.41
CA LYS A 38 10.68 8.73 8.32
C LYS A 38 11.21 8.90 6.89
N LYS A 39 10.45 8.48 5.85
CA LYS A 39 10.82 8.73 4.44
C LYS A 39 10.66 10.22 4.07
N LEU A 40 9.64 10.90 4.62
CA LEU A 40 9.41 12.35 4.40
C LEU A 40 10.23 13.27 5.33
N LEU A 41 10.59 12.84 6.55
CA LEU A 41 11.42 13.63 7.47
C LEU A 41 12.86 13.83 6.94
N LYS A 42 13.35 12.91 6.10
CA LYS A 42 14.64 13.06 5.41
C LYS A 42 14.64 14.17 4.37
N THR A 43 13.48 14.57 3.83
CA THR A 43 13.37 15.66 2.84
C THR A 43 12.96 16.99 3.49
N ALA A 44 12.27 16.97 4.64
CA ALA A 44 11.78 18.17 5.32
C ALA A 44 12.76 18.83 6.31
N THR A 45 13.89 18.21 6.67
CA THR A 45 14.83 18.72 7.69
C THR A 45 15.88 19.72 7.15
N ALA A 46 15.59 20.46 6.08
CA ALA A 46 16.45 21.55 5.60
C ALA A 46 16.00 22.97 6.03
N LEU A 47 14.89 23.12 6.76
CA LEU A 47 14.34 24.43 7.13
C LEU A 47 14.19 24.64 8.63
N THR A 48 15.28 24.45 9.38
CA THR A 48 15.36 25.02 10.74
C THR A 48 16.78 25.47 11.08
N ILE A 49 17.32 26.44 10.33
CA ILE A 49 18.36 27.30 10.92
C ILE A 49 17.63 28.39 11.69
N MET A 50 17.61 28.20 13.01
CA MET A 50 17.16 29.12 14.05
C MET A 50 17.45 30.58 13.73
N GLY A 51 16.40 31.40 13.72
CA GLY A 51 16.52 32.81 14.04
C GLY A 51 16.86 32.95 15.53
N GLY A 52 17.96 33.65 15.85
CA GLY A 52 18.23 34.07 17.22
C GLY A 52 19.69 34.18 17.63
N VAL A 53 20.54 34.90 16.88
CA VAL A 53 21.76 35.52 17.45
C VAL A 53 21.91 36.94 16.89
N LEU A 54 21.52 37.93 17.69
CA LEU A 54 22.10 39.28 17.61
C LEU A 54 23.53 39.17 18.14
N PHE A 55 24.55 39.50 17.35
CA PHE A 55 25.73 40.30 17.76
C PHE A 55 26.74 40.49 16.61
N SER A 56 27.16 41.75 16.47
CA SER A 56 28.28 42.35 15.73
C SER A 56 28.49 42.08 14.23
N ALA A 57 28.52 43.21 13.52
CA ALA A 57 29.01 43.35 12.16
C ALA A 57 30.51 43.03 12.08
N GLU A 58 30.85 42.04 11.27
CA GLU A 58 32.14 41.98 10.59
C GLU A 58 31.87 41.38 9.20
N SER A 59 32.13 42.16 8.15
CA SER A 59 31.88 41.78 6.77
C SER A 59 32.90 40.74 6.30
N ASN A 60 32.61 39.46 6.51
CA ASN A 60 33.23 38.39 5.76
C ASN A 60 32.22 37.84 4.77
N SER A 61 32.51 38.01 3.49
CA SER A 61 31.71 37.48 2.38
C SER A 61 31.67 35.95 2.47
N VAL A 62 30.62 35.42 3.08
CA VAL A 62 30.33 33.98 3.03
C VAL A 62 29.87 33.69 1.62
N LYS A 63 30.77 33.07 0.84
CA LYS A 63 30.42 32.47 -0.44
C LYS A 63 29.40 31.37 -0.13
N ALA A 64 28.14 31.62 -0.47
CA ALA A 64 27.10 30.60 -0.42
C ALA A 64 27.54 29.45 -1.34
N GLU A 65 28.10 28.41 -0.75
CA GLU A 65 28.33 27.15 -1.43
C GLU A 65 26.96 26.51 -1.62
N SER A 66 26.38 26.75 -2.78
CA SER A 66 25.18 26.05 -3.22
C SER A 66 25.53 24.56 -3.31
N ALA A 67 25.18 23.81 -2.27
CA ALA A 67 25.16 22.36 -2.35
C ALA A 67 24.37 21.98 -3.62
N PRO A 68 24.91 21.12 -4.50
CA PRO A 68 24.16 20.68 -5.67
C PRO A 68 22.88 20.04 -5.15
N LEU A 69 21.72 20.57 -5.53
CA LEU A 69 20.46 19.86 -5.40
C LEU A 69 20.68 18.51 -6.08
N GLN A 70 20.74 17.45 -5.29
CA GLN A 70 20.88 16.10 -5.83
C GLN A 70 19.75 15.94 -6.84
N LYS A 71 20.12 15.74 -8.10
CA LYS A 71 19.20 15.51 -9.20
C LYS A 71 18.43 14.24 -8.85
N THR A 72 17.26 14.40 -8.22
CA THR A 72 16.32 13.29 -8.07
C THR A 72 16.06 12.84 -9.50
N ASN A 73 16.43 11.60 -9.79
CA ASN A 73 16.23 11.05 -11.11
C ASN A 73 14.72 10.80 -11.23
N THR A 74 13.97 11.84 -11.60
CA THR A 74 12.51 11.82 -11.75
C THR A 74 12.16 10.62 -12.63
N ILE A 75 11.53 9.60 -12.05
CA ILE A 75 11.16 8.40 -12.78
C ILE A 75 10.02 8.79 -13.73
N VAL A 76 10.33 8.87 -15.02
CA VAL A 76 9.36 9.18 -16.08
C VAL A 76 9.20 7.96 -16.97
N PHE A 77 7.99 7.44 -17.01
CA PHE A 77 7.61 6.39 -17.96
C PHE A 77 7.22 6.98 -19.30
N LYS A 78 7.74 6.41 -20.39
CA LYS A 78 7.58 6.89 -21.77
C LYS A 78 6.18 6.66 -22.31
N ASP A 79 5.50 5.63 -21.81
CA ASP A 79 4.19 5.15 -22.24
C ASP A 79 3.03 5.74 -21.41
N VAL A 80 3.32 6.54 -20.37
CA VAL A 80 2.28 7.19 -19.55
C VAL A 80 2.07 8.64 -20.03
N PRO A 81 0.88 9.00 -20.57
CA PRO A 81 0.62 10.36 -21.03
C PRO A 81 0.57 11.35 -19.85
N LYS A 82 1.30 12.48 -19.95
CA LYS A 82 1.38 13.50 -18.88
C LYS A 82 0.04 14.11 -18.45
N GLY A 83 -0.92 14.17 -19.36
CA GLY A 83 -2.28 14.69 -19.08
C GLY A 83 -3.25 13.61 -18.60
N HIS A 84 -2.81 12.38 -18.41
CA HIS A 84 -3.68 11.29 -17.96
C HIS A 84 -3.98 11.42 -16.46
N TRP A 85 -5.21 11.12 -16.05
CA TRP A 85 -5.65 11.26 -14.65
C TRP A 85 -4.84 10.42 -13.66
N ALA A 86 -4.25 9.30 -14.11
CA ALA A 86 -3.40 8.45 -13.28
C ALA A 86 -1.93 8.90 -13.22
N TYR A 87 -1.53 9.94 -13.97
CA TYR A 87 -0.13 10.29 -14.15
C TYR A 87 0.58 10.59 -12.82
N GLU A 88 -0.03 11.44 -11.99
CA GLU A 88 0.52 11.82 -10.68
C GLU A 88 0.61 10.61 -9.74
N ALA A 89 -0.45 9.81 -9.64
CA ALA A 89 -0.47 8.60 -8.82
C ALA A 89 0.62 7.61 -9.22
N ILE A 90 0.82 7.37 -10.53
CA ILE A 90 1.89 6.50 -11.04
C ILE A 90 3.26 7.06 -10.66
N HIS A 91 3.45 8.37 -10.82
CA HIS A 91 4.72 9.02 -10.58
C HIS A 91 5.11 8.96 -9.09
N GLU A 92 4.20 9.37 -8.20
CA GLU A 92 4.43 9.37 -6.75
C GLU A 92 4.67 7.95 -6.20
N LEU A 93 3.89 6.96 -6.65
CA LEU A 93 4.11 5.57 -6.25
C LEU A 93 5.46 5.03 -6.78
N ALA A 94 5.94 5.51 -7.93
CA ALA A 94 7.24 5.10 -8.46
C ALA A 94 8.40 5.77 -7.69
N GLU A 95 8.26 7.04 -7.31
CA GLU A 95 9.23 7.74 -6.46
C GLU A 95 9.36 7.09 -5.07
N GLN A 96 8.28 6.48 -4.58
CA GLN A 96 8.27 5.70 -3.33
C GLN A 96 8.75 4.26 -3.51
N GLU A 97 9.13 3.87 -4.73
CA GLU A 97 9.55 2.51 -5.11
C GLU A 97 8.45 1.45 -4.89
N ILE A 98 7.18 1.87 -4.76
CA ILE A 98 6.04 0.97 -4.60
C ILE A 98 5.67 0.34 -5.94
N ILE A 99 5.57 1.15 -7.00
CA ILE A 99 5.27 0.65 -8.35
C ILE A 99 6.51 0.71 -9.23
N LEU A 100 6.82 -0.43 -9.84
CA LEU A 100 7.90 -0.56 -10.80
C LEU A 100 7.31 -0.78 -12.20
N GLY A 101 7.95 -0.18 -13.20
CA GLY A 101 7.70 -0.49 -14.60
C GLY A 101 8.31 -1.83 -15.00
N TYR A 102 8.13 -2.23 -16.26
CA TYR A 102 8.73 -3.45 -16.80
C TYR A 102 10.23 -3.31 -17.15
N GLY A 103 10.79 -2.10 -16.98
CA GLY A 103 12.13 -1.76 -17.44
C GLY A 103 12.11 -0.79 -18.61
N ASP A 104 13.28 -0.28 -19.00
CA ASP A 104 13.48 0.61 -20.16
C ASP A 104 12.61 1.88 -20.22
N GLY A 105 12.09 2.30 -19.06
CA GLY A 105 11.16 3.42 -18.93
C GLY A 105 9.74 3.10 -19.40
N ILE A 106 9.33 1.83 -19.39
CA ILE A 106 7.97 1.38 -19.72
C ILE A 106 7.21 1.02 -18.44
N PHE A 107 6.05 1.62 -18.24
CA PHE A 107 5.15 1.33 -17.13
C PHE A 107 4.29 0.08 -17.37
N GLY A 108 3.89 -0.16 -18.61
CA GLY A 108 2.82 -1.09 -18.96
C GLY A 108 1.45 -0.41 -18.96
N PHE A 109 1.38 0.82 -19.48
CA PHE A 109 0.14 1.60 -19.50
C PHE A 109 -0.95 0.91 -20.35
N GLY A 110 -2.15 0.74 -19.78
CA GLY A 110 -3.28 0.05 -20.41
C GLY A 110 -3.25 -1.48 -20.28
N ASP A 111 -2.15 -2.05 -19.77
CA ASP A 111 -2.12 -3.48 -19.47
C ASP A 111 -2.99 -3.81 -18.26
N ASN A 112 -3.53 -5.01 -18.27
CA ASN A 112 -4.28 -5.58 -17.17
C ASN A 112 -3.36 -6.01 -16.02
N VAL A 113 -3.69 -5.63 -14.78
CA VAL A 113 -2.90 -6.02 -13.60
C VAL A 113 -3.23 -7.45 -13.15
N THR A 114 -2.20 -8.24 -12.85
CA THR A 114 -2.36 -9.62 -12.35
C THR A 114 -2.43 -9.65 -10.81
N ARG A 115 -2.97 -10.74 -10.26
CA ARG A 115 -3.07 -10.95 -8.81
C ARG A 115 -1.72 -10.94 -8.12
N GLU A 116 -0.70 -11.59 -8.70
CA GLU A 116 0.67 -11.58 -8.16
C GLU A 116 1.30 -10.18 -8.18
N GLN A 117 1.03 -9.38 -9.23
CA GLN A 117 1.56 -8.02 -9.30
C GLN A 117 0.93 -7.17 -8.19
N VAL A 118 -0.37 -7.32 -7.96
CA VAL A 118 -1.05 -6.62 -6.87
C VAL A 118 -0.52 -7.04 -5.50
N ALA A 119 -0.25 -8.32 -5.28
CA ALA A 119 0.41 -8.78 -4.05
C ALA A 119 1.76 -8.07 -3.85
N ALA A 120 2.61 -8.07 -4.88
CA ALA A 120 3.90 -7.41 -4.80
C ALA A 120 3.81 -5.89 -4.53
N LEU A 121 2.79 -5.21 -5.05
CA LEU A 121 2.58 -3.78 -4.77
C LEU A 121 2.17 -3.53 -3.32
N ILE A 122 1.22 -4.29 -2.80
CA ILE A 122 0.74 -4.13 -1.40
C ILE A 122 1.85 -4.51 -0.41
N TYR A 123 2.64 -5.54 -0.71
CA TYR A 123 3.78 -5.92 0.11
C TYR A 123 4.78 -4.77 0.28
N ARG A 124 5.08 -4.05 -0.82
CA ARG A 124 5.94 -2.85 -0.79
C ARG A 124 5.33 -1.68 -0.03
N VAL A 125 4.00 -1.53 -0.05
CA VAL A 125 3.31 -0.48 0.73
C VAL A 125 3.54 -0.68 2.23
N PHE A 126 3.48 -1.93 2.70
CA PHE A 126 3.68 -2.25 4.11
C PHE A 126 5.15 -2.37 4.53
N ASP A 127 6.10 -2.25 3.58
CA ASP A 127 7.54 -2.33 3.82
C ASP A 127 7.89 -3.56 4.68
N MET A 128 7.28 -4.71 4.33
CA MET A 128 7.37 -5.93 5.13
C MET A 128 8.79 -6.49 5.10
N GLU A 129 9.27 -6.91 6.27
CA GLU A 129 10.55 -7.62 6.38
C GLU A 129 10.37 -9.08 5.96
N GLU A 130 11.38 -9.60 5.25
CA GLU A 130 11.42 -11.01 4.87
C GLU A 130 11.35 -11.91 6.11
N GLN A 131 10.55 -12.96 6.03
CA GLN A 131 10.46 -13.99 7.08
C GLN A 131 10.97 -15.32 6.55
N ASP A 132 11.55 -16.11 7.45
CA ASP A 132 12.23 -17.36 7.09
C ASP A 132 11.28 -18.40 6.46
N GLU A 133 9.98 -18.41 6.84
CA GLU A 133 9.02 -19.38 6.31
C GLU A 133 7.57 -18.88 6.44
N TYR A 134 6.80 -19.00 5.35
CA TYR A 134 5.35 -18.85 5.34
C TYR A 134 4.70 -20.19 4.96
N GLU A 135 3.59 -20.54 5.61
CA GLU A 135 2.80 -21.70 5.18
C GLU A 135 2.17 -21.42 3.80
N ASN A 136 2.31 -22.36 2.87
CA ASN A 136 1.68 -22.25 1.55
C ASN A 136 0.36 -23.03 1.51
N PRO A 137 -0.80 -22.35 1.54
CA PRO A 137 -2.10 -23.02 1.47
C PRO A 137 -2.56 -23.30 0.03
N TYR A 138 -1.78 -22.90 -0.99
CA TYR A 138 -2.22 -22.89 -2.38
C TYR A 138 -1.66 -24.05 -3.20
N GLY A 139 -2.53 -24.68 -4.00
CA GLY A 139 -2.14 -25.78 -4.89
C GLY A 139 -1.38 -25.34 -6.14
N ASP A 140 -1.40 -24.05 -6.48
CA ASP A 140 -0.81 -23.49 -7.70
C ASP A 140 0.31 -22.45 -7.44
N ILE A 141 0.84 -22.40 -6.21
CA ILE A 141 1.98 -21.55 -5.84
C ILE A 141 3.21 -22.42 -5.62
N ASP A 142 4.18 -22.26 -6.51
CA ASP A 142 5.51 -22.87 -6.43
C ASP A 142 6.53 -22.01 -7.21
N GLU A 143 7.81 -22.41 -7.16
CA GLU A 143 8.93 -21.73 -7.84
C GLU A 143 8.79 -21.59 -9.37
N ASN A 144 7.93 -22.40 -10.00
CA ASN A 144 7.68 -22.35 -11.44
C ASN A 144 6.45 -21.49 -11.78
N SER A 145 5.55 -21.26 -10.83
CA SER A 145 4.30 -20.53 -11.08
C SER A 145 4.48 -19.01 -10.93
N THR A 146 5.30 -18.55 -9.98
CA THR A 146 5.54 -17.13 -9.75
C THR A 146 6.84 -16.85 -9.01
N SER A 147 7.41 -15.67 -9.23
CA SER A 147 8.54 -15.16 -8.44
C SER A 147 8.10 -14.39 -7.20
N PHE A 148 6.78 -14.16 -7.01
CA PHE A 148 6.21 -13.38 -5.91
C PHE A 148 5.63 -14.27 -4.80
N ILE A 149 6.26 -15.43 -4.55
CA ILE A 149 5.74 -16.42 -3.59
C ILE A 149 5.62 -15.80 -2.21
N GLU A 150 6.69 -15.12 -1.77
CA GLU A 150 6.74 -14.52 -0.44
C GLU A 150 5.65 -13.48 -0.25
N GLU A 151 5.49 -12.54 -1.19
CA GLU A 151 4.48 -11.49 -1.09
C GLU A 151 3.07 -12.07 -1.09
N ILE A 152 2.83 -13.14 -1.86
CA ILE A 152 1.55 -13.83 -1.89
C ILE A 152 1.26 -14.48 -0.53
N LEU A 153 2.21 -15.23 0.02
CA LEU A 153 2.00 -15.98 1.26
C LEU A 153 1.89 -15.04 2.48
N ALA A 154 2.74 -14.02 2.57
CA ALA A 154 2.70 -13.04 3.64
C ALA A 154 1.36 -12.30 3.69
N LEU A 155 0.87 -11.81 2.54
CA LEU A 155 -0.42 -11.12 2.47
C LEU A 155 -1.62 -12.06 2.65
N THR A 156 -1.43 -13.35 2.41
CA THR A 156 -2.44 -14.39 2.71
C THR A 156 -2.56 -14.61 4.21
N GLU A 157 -1.44 -14.71 4.93
CA GLU A 157 -1.42 -14.81 6.40
C GLU A 157 -2.06 -13.58 7.06
N MET A 158 -1.85 -12.39 6.47
CA MET A 158 -2.52 -11.16 6.89
C MET A 158 -4.03 -11.14 6.62
N GLY A 159 -4.57 -12.10 5.87
CA GLY A 159 -5.97 -12.16 5.45
C GLY A 159 -6.34 -11.17 4.34
N ILE A 160 -5.35 -10.56 3.69
CA ILE A 160 -5.55 -9.60 2.59
C ILE A 160 -5.98 -10.36 1.34
N PHE A 161 -5.25 -11.43 1.02
CA PHE A 161 -5.58 -12.33 -0.07
C PHE A 161 -6.24 -13.62 0.42
N GLN A 162 -7.09 -14.15 -0.45
CA GLN A 162 -7.71 -15.46 -0.31
C GLN A 162 -7.65 -16.17 -1.67
N GLY A 163 -7.55 -17.50 -1.62
CA GLY A 163 -7.62 -18.35 -2.79
C GLY A 163 -9.04 -18.53 -3.27
N ASP A 164 -9.19 -19.23 -4.40
CA ASP A 164 -10.48 -19.66 -4.88
C ASP A 164 -10.98 -20.92 -4.14
N GLU A 165 -12.19 -21.36 -4.49
CA GLU A 165 -12.85 -22.54 -3.89
C GLU A 165 -12.07 -23.84 -4.12
N ASN A 166 -11.13 -23.87 -5.07
CA ASN A 166 -10.29 -25.03 -5.36
C ASN A 166 -8.93 -24.97 -4.63
N GLY A 167 -8.72 -23.98 -3.76
CA GLY A 167 -7.46 -23.79 -3.05
C GLY A 167 -6.34 -23.22 -3.93
N ASN A 168 -6.67 -22.48 -4.99
CA ASN A 168 -5.67 -21.86 -5.87
C ASN A 168 -5.62 -20.34 -5.69
N PHE A 169 -4.43 -19.75 -5.74
CA PHE A 169 -4.24 -18.31 -5.74
C PHE A 169 -4.44 -17.69 -7.12
N ARG A 170 -4.09 -18.41 -8.20
CA ARG A 170 -4.15 -17.96 -9.60
C ARG A 170 -3.28 -16.73 -9.89
N PRO A 171 -1.95 -16.82 -9.71
CA PRO A 171 -1.06 -15.65 -9.71
C PRO A 171 -1.09 -14.83 -11.00
N LYS A 172 -1.23 -15.49 -12.16
CA LYS A 172 -1.28 -14.84 -13.48
C LYS A 172 -2.67 -14.33 -13.87
N ALA A 173 -3.70 -14.61 -13.09
CA ALA A 173 -5.05 -14.17 -13.42
C ALA A 173 -5.18 -12.64 -13.25
N THR A 174 -5.86 -12.01 -14.21
CA THR A 174 -6.16 -10.58 -14.15
C THR A 174 -7.23 -10.28 -13.10
N LEU A 175 -6.94 -9.29 -12.25
CA LEU A 175 -7.83 -8.83 -11.20
C LEU A 175 -9.09 -8.15 -11.76
N THR A 176 -10.25 -8.51 -11.22
CA THR A 176 -11.51 -7.78 -11.45
C THR A 176 -11.66 -6.61 -10.50
N ARG A 177 -12.53 -5.65 -10.82
CA ARG A 177 -12.81 -4.51 -9.93
C ARG A 177 -13.42 -4.93 -8.59
N ALA A 178 -14.22 -6.00 -8.56
CA ALA A 178 -14.74 -6.56 -7.32
C ALA A 178 -13.63 -7.11 -6.42
N GLU A 179 -12.70 -7.89 -6.98
CA GLU A 179 -11.54 -8.41 -6.25
C GLU A 179 -10.60 -7.28 -5.80
N MET A 180 -10.38 -6.27 -6.65
CA MET A 180 -9.64 -5.06 -6.27
C MET A 180 -10.25 -4.36 -5.06
N ALA A 181 -11.58 -4.19 -5.04
CA ALA A 181 -12.25 -3.59 -3.91
C ALA A 181 -12.03 -4.40 -2.63
N GLN A 182 -12.13 -5.73 -2.71
CA GLN A 182 -11.91 -6.62 -1.57
C GLN A 182 -10.48 -6.53 -1.04
N VAL A 183 -9.50 -6.61 -1.94
CA VAL A 183 -8.08 -6.57 -1.58
C VAL A 183 -7.71 -5.25 -0.92
N LEU A 184 -8.14 -4.11 -1.48
CA LEU A 184 -7.86 -2.79 -0.85
C LEU A 184 -8.61 -2.62 0.47
N THR A 185 -9.84 -3.12 0.57
CA THR A 185 -10.61 -3.08 1.82
C THR A 185 -9.89 -3.86 2.92
N ASN A 186 -9.41 -5.07 2.62
CA ASN A 186 -8.70 -5.88 3.60
C ASN A 186 -7.33 -5.30 3.96
N ALA A 187 -6.59 -4.78 2.97
CA ALA A 187 -5.26 -4.23 3.16
C ALA A 187 -5.29 -2.98 4.07
N PHE A 188 -6.21 -2.06 3.83
CA PHE A 188 -6.28 -0.78 4.54
C PHE A 188 -7.40 -0.74 5.60
N ASP A 189 -7.93 -1.91 5.99
CA ASP A 189 -9.03 -2.08 6.96
C ASP A 189 -10.21 -1.11 6.76
N LEU A 190 -10.60 -0.92 5.49
CA LEU A 190 -11.54 0.14 5.12
C LEU A 190 -12.94 -0.16 5.62
N GLN A 191 -13.46 0.73 6.46
CA GLN A 191 -14.84 0.64 6.93
C GLN A 191 -15.78 1.39 5.99
N ALA A 192 -16.88 0.75 5.59
CA ALA A 192 -17.91 1.41 4.81
C ALA A 192 -18.63 2.46 5.67
N LYS A 193 -18.68 3.71 5.18
CA LYS A 193 -19.39 4.82 5.85
C LYS A 193 -20.88 4.88 5.49
N GLY A 194 -21.34 3.94 4.68
CA GLY A 194 -22.71 3.84 4.16
C GLY A 194 -22.76 2.82 3.02
N SER A 195 -23.95 2.64 2.44
CA SER A 195 -24.14 1.78 1.26
C SER A 195 -23.68 2.48 -0.01
N HIS A 196 -23.16 1.71 -0.97
CA HIS A 196 -22.92 2.21 -2.31
C HIS A 196 -24.21 2.61 -3.03
N ASN A 197 -24.09 3.38 -4.11
CA ASN A 197 -25.22 3.78 -4.96
C ASN A 197 -25.20 3.16 -6.38
N PHE A 198 -24.39 2.13 -6.59
CA PHE A 198 -24.29 1.46 -7.89
C PHE A 198 -25.50 0.56 -8.22
N ASN A 199 -26.01 0.66 -9.45
CA ASN A 199 -27.17 -0.09 -9.94
C ASN A 199 -26.82 -1.48 -10.49
N ASP A 200 -25.55 -1.75 -10.75
CA ASP A 200 -25.03 -3.01 -11.27
C ASP A 200 -24.36 -3.89 -10.19
N VAL A 201 -24.54 -3.52 -8.92
CA VAL A 201 -24.07 -4.29 -7.76
C VAL A 201 -25.28 -4.78 -6.97
N SER A 202 -25.50 -6.09 -6.99
CA SER A 202 -26.52 -6.74 -6.18
C SER A 202 -26.18 -6.61 -4.69
N THR A 203 -27.17 -6.31 -3.85
CA THR A 203 -27.00 -6.23 -2.38
C THR A 203 -26.55 -7.55 -1.74
N ASN A 204 -26.77 -8.68 -2.43
CA ASN A 204 -26.36 -10.01 -1.99
C ASN A 204 -25.02 -10.45 -2.60
N SER A 205 -24.35 -9.56 -3.35
CA SER A 205 -23.01 -9.86 -3.89
C SER A 205 -21.99 -9.97 -2.76
N TRP A 206 -21.06 -10.93 -2.87
CA TRP A 206 -19.95 -11.08 -1.95
C TRP A 206 -19.10 -9.80 -1.83
N ALA A 207 -19.03 -9.01 -2.90
CA ALA A 207 -18.24 -7.78 -2.95
C ALA A 207 -18.99 -6.53 -2.48
N THR A 208 -20.27 -6.62 -2.09
CA THR A 208 -21.12 -5.45 -1.75
C THR A 208 -20.49 -4.54 -0.69
N ASN A 209 -19.98 -5.15 0.38
CA ASN A 209 -19.39 -4.41 1.50
C ASN A 209 -18.08 -3.74 1.10
N ALA A 210 -17.19 -4.48 0.42
CA ALA A 210 -15.93 -3.95 -0.07
C ALA A 210 -16.13 -2.83 -1.10
N ILE A 211 -17.10 -2.98 -2.01
CA ILE A 211 -17.45 -1.94 -2.99
C ILE A 211 -17.98 -0.69 -2.28
N SER A 212 -18.81 -0.86 -1.25
CA SER A 212 -19.27 0.26 -0.42
C SER A 212 -18.11 0.94 0.32
N ALA A 213 -17.16 0.17 0.85
CA ALA A 213 -15.98 0.70 1.53
C ALA A 213 -15.11 1.54 0.60
N VAL A 214 -14.74 1.03 -0.58
CA VAL A 214 -13.90 1.78 -1.52
C VAL A 214 -14.62 2.99 -2.14
N GLN A 215 -15.95 2.96 -2.26
CA GLN A 215 -16.70 4.13 -2.71
C GLN A 215 -16.76 5.20 -1.62
N THR A 216 -17.20 4.81 -0.42
CA THR A 216 -17.47 5.78 0.67
C THR A 216 -16.21 6.37 1.28
N ASN A 217 -15.05 5.72 1.10
CA ASN A 217 -13.74 6.29 1.42
C ASN A 217 -13.07 7.03 0.25
N GLY A 218 -13.79 7.28 -0.85
CA GLY A 218 -13.30 8.13 -1.94
C GLY A 218 -12.25 7.49 -2.86
N ILE A 219 -11.99 6.19 -2.73
CA ILE A 219 -10.98 5.49 -3.53
C ILE A 219 -11.45 5.37 -4.99
N THR A 220 -12.73 5.04 -5.23
CA THR A 220 -13.30 4.94 -6.58
C THR A 220 -14.75 5.39 -6.65
N MET A 221 -15.10 6.15 -7.70
CA MET A 221 -16.47 6.62 -7.96
C MET A 221 -17.24 5.74 -8.96
N GLY A 222 -16.66 4.60 -9.38
CA GLY A 222 -17.21 3.72 -10.40
C GLY A 222 -16.80 4.15 -11.81
N ILE A 223 -17.58 3.74 -12.81
CA ILE A 223 -17.29 4.00 -14.23
C ILE A 223 -18.28 4.96 -14.90
N GLY A 224 -19.12 5.63 -14.10
CA GLY A 224 -20.19 6.49 -14.59
C GLY A 224 -21.54 5.78 -14.70
N GLU A 225 -22.60 6.53 -15.01
CA GLU A 225 -23.99 6.03 -15.16
C GLU A 225 -24.54 5.25 -13.94
N GLY A 226 -23.98 5.52 -12.75
CA GLY A 226 -24.32 4.77 -11.54
C GLY A 226 -23.84 3.32 -11.58
N LYS A 227 -22.78 2.98 -12.34
CA LYS A 227 -22.21 1.64 -12.43
C LYS A 227 -20.84 1.54 -11.78
N PHE A 228 -20.55 0.41 -11.15
CA PHE A 228 -19.23 0.05 -10.65
C PHE A 228 -18.43 -0.79 -11.65
N GLY A 229 -19.12 -1.66 -12.40
CA GLY A 229 -18.58 -2.70 -13.27
C GLY A 229 -17.76 -3.77 -12.53
N PRO A 230 -18.36 -4.57 -11.62
CA PRO A 230 -17.64 -5.52 -10.76
C PRO A 230 -16.74 -6.51 -11.51
N SER A 231 -17.19 -7.00 -12.66
CA SER A 231 -16.49 -8.02 -13.45
C SER A 231 -15.45 -7.45 -14.43
N MET A 232 -15.37 -6.12 -14.57
CA MET A 232 -14.37 -5.52 -15.47
C MET A 232 -12.97 -5.75 -14.94
N LYS A 233 -12.04 -5.96 -15.87
CA LYS A 233 -10.63 -6.10 -15.56
C LYS A 233 -10.02 -4.74 -15.22
N VAL A 234 -9.09 -4.75 -14.28
CA VAL A 234 -8.41 -3.55 -13.81
C VAL A 234 -7.10 -3.40 -14.56
N THR A 235 -6.88 -2.24 -15.17
CA THR A 235 -5.61 -1.91 -15.79
C THR A 235 -4.59 -1.41 -14.75
N ARG A 236 -3.30 -1.46 -15.08
CA ARG A 236 -2.20 -1.07 -14.17
C ARG A 236 -2.34 0.38 -13.71
N GLU A 237 -2.69 1.30 -14.60
CA GLU A 237 -2.89 2.70 -14.26
C GLU A 237 -4.13 2.93 -13.38
N GLN A 238 -5.20 2.15 -13.60
CA GLN A 238 -6.36 2.16 -12.71
C GLN A 238 -5.99 1.66 -11.32
N TYR A 239 -5.27 0.55 -11.23
CA TYR A 239 -4.85 0.01 -9.94
C TYR A 239 -3.93 0.99 -9.19
N ALA A 240 -2.95 1.59 -9.88
CA ALA A 240 -2.07 2.61 -9.31
C ALA A 240 -2.86 3.77 -8.69
N GLN A 241 -3.87 4.28 -9.38
CA GLN A 241 -4.71 5.34 -8.84
C GLN A 241 -5.52 4.91 -7.62
N PHE A 242 -6.08 3.70 -7.60
CA PHE A 242 -6.84 3.21 -6.46
C PHE A 242 -5.94 2.99 -5.25
N LEU A 243 -4.77 2.38 -5.45
CA LEU A 243 -3.78 2.17 -4.40
C LEU A 243 -3.29 3.49 -3.82
N HIS A 244 -2.95 4.46 -4.67
CA HIS A 244 -2.52 5.80 -4.25
C HIS A 244 -3.56 6.48 -3.37
N ARG A 245 -4.83 6.46 -3.78
CA ARG A 245 -5.93 7.01 -2.96
C ARG A 245 -6.12 6.27 -1.64
N ALA A 246 -5.95 4.95 -1.63
CA ALA A 246 -6.04 4.17 -0.41
C ALA A 246 -4.94 4.54 0.59
N ILE A 247 -3.70 4.71 0.11
CA ILE A 247 -2.55 5.14 0.93
C ILE A 247 -2.79 6.56 1.47
N LEU A 248 -3.19 7.50 0.62
CA LEU A 248 -3.50 8.87 1.07
C LEU A 248 -4.62 8.88 2.10
N HIS A 249 -5.66 8.08 1.90
CA HIS A 249 -6.75 7.95 2.86
C HIS A 249 -6.26 7.44 4.22
N ASP A 250 -5.45 6.38 4.23
CA ASP A 250 -4.87 5.81 5.45
C ASP A 250 -4.00 6.84 6.21
N MET A 251 -3.16 7.58 5.48
CA MET A 251 -2.34 8.66 6.03
C MET A 251 -3.16 9.81 6.64
N GLU A 252 -4.30 10.16 6.03
CA GLU A 252 -5.20 11.20 6.55
C GLU A 252 -5.99 10.73 7.78
N GLN A 253 -6.29 9.42 7.89
CA GLN A 253 -7.01 8.88 9.04
C GLN A 253 -6.13 8.71 10.28
N GLY A 254 -4.80 8.64 10.12
CA GLY A 254 -3.79 8.96 11.13
C GLY A 254 -4.16 8.66 12.59
N GLN A 255 -4.55 7.41 12.85
CA GLN A 255 -4.54 6.76 14.17
C GLN A 255 -3.13 6.26 14.49
#